data_AF-A0A5S3Y060-F1
#
_entry.id   AF-A0A5S3Y060-F1
#
_cell.length_a   1.000
_cell.length_b   1.000
_cell.length_c   1.000
_cell.angle_alpha   90.00
_cell.angle_beta   90.00
_cell.angle_gamma   90.00
#
_symmetry.space_group_name_H-M   'P 1'
#
loop_
_entity.id
_entity.type
_entity.pdbx_description
1 polymer ?
#
loop_
_entity_poly.entity_id
_entity_poly.type
_entity_poly.pdbx_seq_one_letter_code
_entity_poly.pdbx_strand_id
1 'polypeptide(L)'
;AEESNLILELGDWILLESCRQMSAWHNAGMKKVKISVNVSGIQLKHRPVAQWVTDTLEKTGLPASSLMLEITESTFITASDKIIEELEACRRAG
;
A
#
# COMPACT_ATOMS: atom_id res chain seq x y z
N ALA A 1 16.42 -8.25 -0.72
CA ALA A 1 15.60 -7.22 -1.41
C ALA A 1 15.77 -5.85 -0.77
N GLU A 2 15.67 -5.75 0.55
CA GLU A 2 15.85 -4.48 1.28
C GLU A 2 17.28 -3.93 1.18
N GLU A 3 18.30 -4.75 1.44
CA GLU A 3 19.72 -4.36 1.34
C GLU A 3 20.18 -4.02 -0.09
N SER A 4 19.38 -4.39 -1.10
CA SER A 4 19.67 -4.19 -2.51
C SER A 4 18.76 -3.16 -3.18
N ASN A 5 17.92 -2.45 -2.43
CA ASN A 5 16.86 -1.53 -2.91
C ASN A 5 15.83 -2.12 -3.90
N LEU A 6 15.97 -3.38 -4.32
CA LEU A 6 15.00 -4.13 -5.13
C LEU A 6 13.60 -4.15 -4.49
N ILE A 7 13.51 -3.95 -3.17
CA ILE A 7 12.24 -3.83 -2.45
C ILE A 7 11.35 -2.69 -2.98
N LEU A 8 11.93 -1.64 -3.58
CA LEU A 8 11.17 -0.53 -4.16
C LEU A 8 10.45 -0.97 -5.43
N GLU A 9 11.17 -1.57 -6.38
CA GLU A 9 10.61 -2.08 -7.64
C GLU A 9 9.66 -3.26 -7.42
N LEU A 10 10.02 -4.18 -6.52
CA LEU A 10 9.15 -5.27 -6.11
C LEU A 10 7.88 -4.73 -5.45
N GLY A 11 8.02 -3.69 -4.62
CA GLY A 11 6.90 -3.00 -4.02
C GLY A 11 5.90 -2.52 -5.07
N ASP A 12 6.38 -1.82 -6.11
CA ASP A 12 5.56 -1.31 -7.20
C ASP A 12 4.73 -2.41 -7.87
N TRP A 13 5.39 -3.52 -8.20
CA TRP A 13 4.72 -4.66 -8.82
C TRP A 13 3.73 -5.34 -7.87
N ILE A 14 4.12 -5.58 -6.62
CA ILE A 14 3.29 -6.26 -5.61
C ILE A 14 2.02 -5.45 -5.35
N LEU A 15 2.13 -4.14 -5.14
CA LEU A 15 0.97 -3.30 -4.86
C LEU A 15 0.02 -3.28 -6.06
N LEU A 16 0.55 -3.11 -7.27
CA LEU A 16 -0.23 -3.10 -8.50
C LEU A 16 -0.96 -4.42 -8.71
N GLU A 17 -0.26 -5.54 -8.62
CA GLU A 17 -0.83 -6.86 -8.87
C GLU A 17 -1.85 -7.24 -7.79
N SER A 18 -1.59 -6.90 -6.53
CA SER A 18 -2.53 -7.08 -5.42
C SER A 18 -3.81 -6.29 -5.66
N CYS A 19 -3.70 -5.03 -6.05
CA CYS A 19 -4.88 -4.20 -6.33
C CYS A 19 -5.64 -4.70 -7.56
N ARG A 20 -4.92 -5.11 -8.63
CA ARG A 20 -5.51 -5.68 -9.84
C ARG A 20 -6.30 -6.95 -9.54
N GLN A 21 -5.71 -7.86 -8.77
CA GLN A 21 -6.33 -9.13 -8.41
C GLN A 21 -7.53 -8.93 -7.47
N MET A 22 -7.40 -8.06 -6.47
CA MET A 22 -8.51 -7.73 -5.57
C MET A 22 -9.64 -7.02 -6.31
N SER A 23 -9.34 -6.17 -7.32
CA SER A 23 -10.36 -5.53 -8.16
C SER A 23 -11.15 -6.58 -8.94
N ALA A 24 -10.48 -7.60 -9.49
CA ALA A 24 -11.15 -8.72 -10.15
C ALA A 24 -12.08 -9.50 -9.19
N TRP A 25 -11.63 -9.79 -7.97
CA TRP A 25 -12.48 -10.44 -6.96
C TRP A 25 -13.63 -9.57 -6.49
N HIS A 26 -13.40 -8.28 -6.32
CA HIS A 26 -14.42 -7.30 -5.96
C HIS A 26 -15.53 -7.25 -7.03
N ASN A 27 -15.14 -7.23 -8.30
CA ASN A 27 -16.06 -7.24 -9.44
C ASN A 27 -16.79 -8.59 -9.62
N ALA A 28 -16.18 -9.69 -9.17
CA ALA A 28 -16.82 -11.01 -9.09
C ALA A 28 -17.79 -11.15 -7.89
N GLY A 29 -17.95 -10.11 -7.07
CA GLY A 29 -18.93 -10.07 -5.97
C GLY A 29 -18.34 -10.23 -4.56
N MET A 30 -17.02 -10.39 -4.41
CA MET A 30 -16.35 -10.51 -3.10
C MET A 30 -16.16 -9.15 -2.40
N LYS A 31 -17.24 -8.38 -2.26
CA LYS A 31 -17.20 -6.98 -1.77
C LYS A 31 -16.88 -6.80 -0.28
N LYS A 32 -16.78 -7.88 0.49
CA LYS A 32 -16.52 -7.86 1.94
C LYS A 32 -15.10 -8.32 2.31
N VAL A 33 -14.27 -8.65 1.32
CA VAL A 33 -12.90 -9.11 1.52
C VAL A 33 -11.95 -7.96 1.27
N LYS A 34 -10.85 -7.93 2.03
CA LYS A 34 -9.75 -6.99 1.83
C LYS A 34 -8.48 -7.76 1.51
N ILE A 35 -7.59 -7.14 0.76
CA ILE A 35 -6.22 -7.64 0.57
C ILE A 35 -5.26 -6.83 1.45
N SER A 36 -4.38 -7.51 2.17
CA SER A 36 -3.31 -6.87 2.93
C SER A 36 -2.01 -6.91 2.14
N VAL A 37 -1.35 -5.76 2.00
CA VAL A 37 -0.05 -5.61 1.35
C VAL A 37 0.95 -5.11 2.38
N ASN A 38 2.04 -5.85 2.56
CA ASN A 38 3.13 -5.46 3.44
C ASN A 38 3.94 -4.32 2.82
N VAL A 39 4.26 -3.31 3.63
CA VAL A 39 5.07 -2.16 3.25
C VAL A 39 6.26 -2.06 4.21
N SER A 40 7.47 -2.17 3.66
CA SER A 40 8.70 -2.04 4.45
C SER A 40 9.01 -0.60 4.83
N GLY A 41 9.75 -0.41 5.91
CA GLY A 41 10.25 0.92 6.31
C GLY A 41 11.15 1.58 5.26
N ILE A 42 11.82 0.80 4.39
CA ILE A 42 12.58 1.35 3.25
C ILE A 42 11.63 2.01 2.26
N GLN A 43 10.51 1.38 1.92
CA GLN A 43 9.51 1.96 1.02
C GLN A 43 8.91 3.24 1.61
N LEU A 44 8.56 3.25 2.91
CA LEU A 44 8.03 4.46 3.56
C LEU A 44 9.01 5.64 3.51
N LYS A 45 10.32 5.38 3.60
CA LYS A 45 11.36 6.42 3.60
C LYS A 45 11.66 6.99 2.22
N HIS A 46 11.50 6.20 1.15
CA HIS A 46 12.00 6.54 -0.18
C HIS A 46 10.93 7.08 -1.14
N ARG A 47 9.65 7.14 -0.74
CA ARG A 47 8.58 7.66 -1.60
C ARG A 47 7.38 8.21 -0.81
N PRO A 48 6.58 9.11 -1.43
CA PRO A 48 5.27 9.48 -0.92
C PRO A 48 4.31 8.29 -1.04
N VAL A 49 4.01 7.66 0.10
CA VAL A 49 3.23 6.41 0.14
C VAL A 49 1.76 6.69 -0.21
N ALA A 50 1.23 7.85 0.19
CA ALA A 50 -0.14 8.21 -0.12
C ALA A 50 -0.37 8.32 -1.62
N GLN A 51 0.54 9.03 -2.33
CA GLN A 51 0.46 9.13 -3.79
C GLN A 51 0.62 7.77 -4.46
N TRP A 52 1.61 6.99 -4.01
CA TRP A 52 1.89 5.68 -4.57
C TRP A 52 0.68 4.72 -4.49
N VAL A 53 -0.03 4.75 -3.37
CA VAL A 53 -1.22 3.92 -3.13
C VAL A 53 -2.41 4.44 -3.92
N THR A 54 -2.68 5.75 -3.87
CA THR A 54 -3.81 6.36 -4.59
C THR A 54 -3.70 6.18 -6.10
N ASP A 55 -2.53 6.41 -6.69
CA ASP A 55 -2.26 6.14 -8.11
C ASP A 55 -2.57 4.70 -8.50
N THR A 56 -2.24 3.74 -7.62
CA THR A 56 -2.44 2.32 -7.89
C THR A 56 -3.90 1.91 -7.79
N LEU A 57 -4.63 2.47 -6.80
CA LEU A 57 -6.07 2.29 -6.67
C LEU A 57 -6.80 2.87 -7.89
N GLU A 58 -6.42 4.06 -8.34
CA GLU A 58 -6.99 4.69 -9.55
C GLU A 58 -6.75 3.85 -10.80
N LYS A 59 -5.53 3.35 -11.01
CA LYS A 59 -5.18 2.48 -12.16
C LYS A 59 -5.98 1.18 -12.20
N THR A 60 -6.34 0.64 -11.04
CA THR A 60 -6.99 -0.68 -10.94
C THR A 60 -8.50 -0.61 -10.71
N GLY A 61 -9.02 0.59 -10.38
CA GLY A 61 -10.41 0.81 -10.00
C GLY A 61 -10.81 0.13 -8.69
N LEU A 62 -9.84 -0.30 -7.87
CA LEU A 62 -10.12 -0.93 -6.58
C LEU A 62 -10.59 0.13 -5.58
N PRO A 63 -11.71 -0.07 -4.86
CA PRO A 63 -12.08 0.83 -3.76
C PRO A 63 -11.03 0.77 -2.65
N ALA A 64 -10.59 1.94 -2.16
CA ALA A 64 -9.57 2.05 -1.10
C ALA A 64 -9.87 1.16 0.12
N SER A 65 -11.13 1.09 0.53
CA SER A 65 -11.60 0.27 1.66
C SER A 65 -11.35 -1.24 1.51
N SER A 66 -11.01 -1.72 0.31
CA SER A 66 -10.68 -3.11 0.00
C SER A 66 -9.18 -3.42 0.04
N LEU A 67 -8.33 -2.42 0.27
CA LEU A 67 -6.89 -2.55 0.47
C LEU A 67 -6.55 -2.27 1.94
N MET A 68 -5.61 -3.03 2.48
CA MET A 68 -5.00 -2.78 3.78
C MET A 68 -3.48 -2.72 3.61
N LEU A 69 -2.87 -1.67 4.14
CA LEU A 69 -1.41 -1.58 4.21
C LEU A 69 -0.96 -2.11 5.58
N GLU A 70 -0.06 -3.08 5.57
CA GLU A 70 0.52 -3.66 6.76
C GLU A 70 1.96 -3.17 6.91
N ILE A 71 2.30 -2.69 8.11
CA ILE A 71 3.65 -2.26 8.47
C ILE A 71 4.04 -2.95 9.77
N THR A 72 5.33 -3.17 9.98
CA THR A 72 5.82 -3.72 11.25
C THR A 72 5.75 -2.67 12.36
N GLU A 73 5.59 -3.13 13.61
CA GLU A 73 5.65 -2.26 14.79
C GLU A 73 6.96 -1.47 14.87
N SER A 74 8.09 -2.11 14.55
CA SER A 74 9.40 -1.45 14.52
C SER A 74 9.47 -0.31 13.49
N THR A 75 8.83 -0.48 12.33
CA THR A 75 8.73 0.56 11.31
C THR A 75 7.89 1.73 11.82
N PHE A 76 6.80 1.44 12.52
CA PHE A 76 5.93 2.46 13.10
C PHE A 76 6.60 3.25 14.22
N ILE A 77 7.27 2.57 15.16
CA ILE A 77 7.98 3.21 16.30
C ILE A 77 9.09 4.16 15.82
N THR A 78 9.71 3.86 14.68
CA THR A 78 10.83 4.65 14.12
C THR A 78 10.40 5.59 12.99
N ALA A 79 9.09 5.71 12.72
CA ALA A 79 8.56 6.59 11.70
C ALA A 79 8.75 8.06 12.09
N SER A 80 9.14 8.90 11.13
CA SER A 80 9.14 10.35 11.31
C SER A 80 7.72 10.91 11.19
N ASP A 81 7.50 12.13 11.69
CA ASP A 81 6.21 12.83 11.58
C ASP A 81 5.70 12.87 10.13
N LYS A 82 6.61 13.09 9.16
CA LYS A 82 6.28 13.03 7.73
C LYS A 82 5.73 11.67 7.29
N ILE A 83 6.31 10.56 7.76
CA ILE A 83 5.82 9.21 7.42
C ILE A 83 4.45 9.00 8.06
N ILE A 84 4.23 9.48 9.29
CA ILE A 84 2.93 9.40 9.95
C ILE A 84 1.87 10.21 9.17
N GLU A 85 2.19 11.41 8.70
CA GLU A 85 1.28 12.23 7.88
C GLU A 85 0.86 11.51 6.58
N GLU A 86 1.80 10.83 5.92
CA GLU A 86 1.54 10.03 4.72
C GLU A 86 0.64 8.83 5.03
N LEU A 87 0.88 8.11 6.13
CA LEU A 87 0.03 7.00 6.55
C LEU A 87 -1.38 7.46 6.92
N GLU A 88 -1.50 8.61 7.57
CA GLU A 88 -2.79 9.24 7.86
C GLU A 88 -3.50 9.71 6.58
N ALA A 89 -2.77 10.15 5.57
CA ALA A 89 -3.35 10.46 4.27
C ALA A 89 -3.90 9.21 3.57
N CYS A 90 -3.19 8.07 3.63
CA CYS A 90 -3.72 6.78 3.18
C CYS A 90 -5.02 6.43 3.93
N ARG A 91 -5.03 6.55 5.25
CA ARG A 91 -6.19 6.23 6.09
C ARG A 91 -7.42 7.08 5.73
N ARG A 92 -7.23 8.37 5.41
CA ARG A 92 -8.32 9.27 4.99
C ARG A 92 -8.90 8.90 3.63
N ALA A 93 -8.14 8.24 2.77
CA ALA A 93 -8.60 7.82 1.44
C ALA A 93 -9.55 6.60 1.49
N GLY A 94 -9.53 5.80 2.58
CA GLY A 94 -10.50 4.74 2.86
C GLY A 94 -9.90 3.45 3.37
#